data_AF-A0A7X8PSK2-F1
#
_entry.id   AF-A0A7X8PSK2-F1
#
_cell.length_a   1.000
_cell.length_b   1.000
_cell.length_c   1.000
_cell.angle_alpha   90.00
_cell.angle_beta   90.00
_cell.angle_gamma   90.00
#
_symmetry.space_group_name_H-M   'P 1'
#
loop_
_entity.id
_entity.type
_entity.pdbx_description
1 polymer ?
#
loop_
_entity_poly.entity_id
_entity_poly.type
_entity_poly.pdbx_seq_one_letter_code
_entity_poly.pdbx_strand_id
1 'polypeptide(L)'
;ELTCLEREGAMRRLGSRLMENGPQALRDAKWLEYDLDTDPVPCKADLVTASYVLNEMSEDGRKRAIDKLWDSAQMILLLVEPGTPAGFSHLNEARRQLLDRGAHIAAPCPHEADCPKSSDDWCHFACRVARTRLHKQLKGGEAPYEDEKFSYLAFVRVASSCGGMRVLRHPQVRGGHVMLEVCTADGIKEIKLTKKDGERYKKARKAETGDELV
;
A
#
# COMPACT_ATOMS: atom_id res chain seq x y z
N GLU A 1 20.71 7.12 5.46
CA GLU A 1 21.36 6.27 4.45
C GLU A 1 20.28 5.50 3.71
N LEU A 2 20.41 5.30 2.38
CA LEU A 2 19.43 4.56 1.58
C LEU A 2 20.13 3.38 0.89
N THR A 3 19.56 2.19 1.00
CA THR A 3 20.07 0.97 0.34
C THR A 3 18.96 0.35 -0.48
N CYS A 4 19.24 0.11 -1.76
CA CYS A 4 18.36 -0.55 -2.72
C CYS A 4 18.89 -1.98 -2.96
N LEU A 5 17.99 -2.94 -2.81
CA LEU A 5 18.28 -4.36 -3.01
C LEU A 5 17.54 -4.83 -4.25
N GLU A 6 18.26 -5.36 -5.24
CA GLU A 6 17.69 -5.82 -6.49
C GLU A 6 18.59 -6.92 -7.07
N ARG A 7 18.02 -7.98 -7.62
CA ARG A 7 18.75 -9.13 -8.16
C ARG A 7 19.21 -8.91 -9.59
N GLU A 8 18.38 -8.26 -10.41
CA GLU A 8 18.65 -8.08 -11.83
C GLU A 8 19.58 -6.91 -12.08
N GLY A 9 20.78 -7.19 -12.61
CA GLY A 9 21.79 -6.17 -12.86
C GLY A 9 21.33 -5.06 -13.82
N ALA A 10 20.42 -5.37 -14.75
CA ALA A 10 19.83 -4.37 -15.63
C ALA A 10 18.92 -3.39 -14.88
N MET A 11 18.09 -3.90 -13.95
CA MET A 11 17.22 -3.08 -13.10
C MET A 11 18.04 -2.21 -12.15
N ARG A 12 19.10 -2.77 -11.53
CA ARG A 12 20.05 -1.98 -10.70
C ARG A 12 20.64 -0.79 -11.46
N ARG A 13 21.16 -1.04 -12.67
CA ARG A 13 21.75 0.02 -13.51
C ARG A 13 20.72 1.07 -13.90
N LEU A 14 19.50 0.66 -14.27
CA LEU A 14 18.44 1.59 -14.64
C LEU A 14 18.01 2.43 -13.43
N GLY A 15 17.75 1.80 -12.29
CA GLY A 15 17.35 2.47 -11.05
C GLY A 15 18.40 3.47 -10.57
N SER A 16 19.68 3.08 -10.55
CA SER A 16 20.78 3.99 -10.20
C SER A 16 20.82 5.21 -11.13
N ARG A 17 20.64 5.02 -12.45
CA ARG A 17 20.60 6.13 -13.42
C ARG A 17 19.41 7.05 -13.22
N LEU A 18 18.24 6.50 -12.87
CA LEU A 18 17.06 7.32 -12.55
C LEU A 18 17.29 8.20 -11.32
N MET A 19 18.08 7.72 -10.36
CA MET A 19 18.39 8.45 -9.12
C MET A 19 19.44 9.56 -9.28
N GLU A 20 20.23 9.57 -10.36
CA GLU A 20 21.32 10.54 -10.60
C GLU A 20 20.86 11.99 -10.56
N ASN A 21 19.63 12.27 -11.02
CA ASN A 21 19.06 13.63 -11.05
C ASN A 21 18.12 13.90 -9.85
N GLY A 22 18.05 12.97 -8.91
CA GLY A 22 17.23 13.09 -7.71
C GLY A 22 17.88 13.92 -6.60
N PRO A 23 17.23 14.05 -5.43
CA PRO A 23 17.83 14.62 -4.23
C PRO A 23 19.09 13.86 -3.79
N GLN A 24 19.91 14.49 -2.96
CA GLN A 24 21.19 13.90 -2.51
C GLN A 24 21.04 12.49 -1.94
N ALA A 25 20.02 12.23 -1.12
CA ALA A 25 19.77 10.90 -0.54
C ALA A 25 19.57 9.79 -1.59
N LEU A 26 19.02 10.11 -2.77
CA LEU A 26 18.87 9.15 -3.86
C LEU A 26 20.17 8.96 -4.65
N ARG A 27 20.92 10.04 -4.87
CA ARG A 27 22.22 9.98 -5.55
C ARG A 27 23.26 9.19 -4.75
N ASP A 28 23.20 9.30 -3.43
CA ASP A 28 24.09 8.59 -2.50
C ASP A 28 23.57 7.19 -2.15
N ALA A 29 22.49 6.72 -2.79
CA ALA A 29 21.89 5.41 -2.51
C ALA A 29 22.83 4.28 -2.92
N LYS A 30 22.95 3.28 -2.05
CA LYS A 30 23.75 2.07 -2.32
C LYS A 30 22.89 1.04 -3.04
N TRP A 31 23.35 0.56 -4.19
CA TRP A 31 22.70 -0.53 -4.92
C TRP A 31 23.46 -1.83 -4.69
N LEU A 32 22.79 -2.83 -4.12
CA LEU A 32 23.38 -4.13 -3.84
C LEU A 32 22.67 -5.22 -4.66
N GLU A 33 23.47 -6.16 -5.15
CA GLU A 33 22.95 -7.41 -5.70
C GLU A 33 22.41 -8.27 -4.57
N TYR A 34 21.13 -8.61 -4.67
CA TYR A 34 20.41 -9.30 -3.61
C TYR A 34 19.19 -10.02 -4.17
N ASP A 35 19.06 -11.32 -3.90
CA ASP A 35 17.86 -12.10 -4.21
C ASP A 35 17.00 -12.26 -2.93
N LEU A 36 15.79 -11.71 -2.96
CA LEU A 36 14.86 -11.76 -1.84
C LEU A 36 14.36 -13.18 -1.53
N ASP A 37 14.47 -14.14 -2.44
CA ASP A 37 14.11 -15.54 -2.16
C ASP A 37 15.23 -16.25 -1.39
N THR A 38 16.48 -16.13 -1.87
CA THR A 38 17.61 -16.94 -1.37
C THR A 38 18.47 -16.26 -0.32
N ASP A 39 18.64 -14.93 -0.41
CA ASP A 39 19.71 -14.26 0.33
C ASP A 39 19.22 -13.71 1.68
N PRO A 40 20.09 -13.70 2.71
CA PRO A 40 19.81 -12.99 3.97
C PRO A 40 19.88 -11.48 3.75
N VAL A 41 18.95 -10.73 4.34
CA VAL A 41 18.92 -9.26 4.21
C VAL A 41 20.21 -8.69 4.83
N PRO A 42 21.02 -7.90 4.07
CA PRO A 42 22.37 -7.55 4.48
C PRO A 42 22.44 -6.49 5.59
N CYS A 43 21.35 -5.79 5.87
CA CYS A 43 21.30 -4.70 6.83
C CYS A 43 19.91 -4.55 7.48
N LYS A 44 19.85 -3.80 8.58
CA LYS A 44 18.60 -3.33 9.17
C LYS A 44 18.39 -1.85 8.83
N ALA A 45 17.14 -1.42 8.81
CA ALA A 45 16.78 -0.02 8.56
C ALA A 45 15.56 0.38 9.38
N ASP A 46 15.43 1.67 9.71
CA ASP A 46 14.24 2.19 10.38
C ASP A 46 12.98 1.99 9.54
N LEU A 47 13.08 2.18 8.22
CA LEU A 47 12.03 1.92 7.24
C LEU A 47 12.53 0.90 6.22
N VAL A 48 11.78 -0.20 6.07
CA VAL A 48 11.93 -1.15 4.98
C VAL A 48 10.71 -1.04 4.08
N THR A 49 10.92 -0.93 2.77
CA THR A 49 9.85 -0.91 1.77
C THR A 49 10.01 -2.09 0.81
N ALA A 50 8.91 -2.77 0.55
CA ALA A 50 8.82 -3.78 -0.51
C ALA A 50 7.63 -3.42 -1.39
N SER A 51 7.91 -3.09 -2.66
CA SER A 51 6.94 -2.52 -3.57
C SER A 51 6.90 -3.33 -4.85
N TYR A 52 5.77 -3.97 -5.12
CA TYR A 52 5.51 -4.76 -6.33
C TYR A 52 6.51 -5.93 -6.48
N VAL A 53 6.81 -6.62 -5.39
CA VAL A 53 7.78 -7.74 -5.38
C VAL A 53 7.16 -9.03 -4.85
N LEU A 54 6.20 -8.98 -3.93
CA LEU A 54 5.61 -10.19 -3.36
C LEU A 54 4.74 -10.93 -4.39
N ASN A 55 4.16 -10.21 -5.36
CA ASN A 55 3.46 -10.79 -6.51
C ASN A 55 4.35 -11.58 -7.47
N GLU A 56 5.68 -11.44 -7.38
CA GLU A 56 6.63 -12.15 -8.23
C GLU A 56 7.11 -13.46 -7.59
N MET A 57 6.68 -13.74 -6.35
CA MET A 57 7.17 -14.84 -5.54
C MET A 57 6.20 -16.02 -5.48
N SER A 58 6.76 -17.22 -5.28
CA SER A 58 5.98 -18.39 -4.86
C SER A 58 5.37 -18.16 -3.47
N GLU A 59 4.36 -18.95 -3.11
CA GLU A 59 3.72 -18.86 -1.79
C GLU A 59 4.73 -19.01 -0.64
N ASP A 60 5.57 -20.04 -0.69
CA ASP A 60 6.56 -20.28 0.36
C ASP A 60 7.67 -19.21 0.34
N GLY A 61 8.08 -18.76 -0.84
CA GLY A 61 9.06 -17.67 -0.99
C GLY A 61 8.54 -16.38 -0.38
N ARG A 62 7.27 -16.05 -0.62
CA ARG A 62 6.62 -14.85 -0.09
C ARG A 62 6.54 -14.86 1.43
N LYS A 63 6.15 -15.98 2.06
CA LYS A 63 6.12 -16.11 3.53
C LYS A 63 7.50 -15.89 4.14
N ARG A 64 8.54 -16.50 3.56
CA ARG A 64 9.94 -16.27 3.99
C ARG A 64 10.37 -14.82 3.79
N ALA A 65 10.02 -14.22 2.66
CA ALA A 65 10.36 -12.83 2.36
C ALA A 65 9.73 -11.86 3.37
N ILE A 66 8.44 -12.04 3.70
CA ILE A 66 7.74 -11.24 4.70
C ILE A 66 8.47 -11.29 6.04
N ASP A 67 8.90 -12.47 6.48
CA ASP A 67 9.66 -12.61 7.73
C ASP A 67 11.01 -11.88 7.68
N LYS A 68 11.77 -12.09 6.60
CA LYS A 68 13.08 -11.44 6.38
C LYS A 68 12.98 -9.92 6.34
N LEU A 69 11.95 -9.39 5.66
CA LEU A 69 11.69 -7.96 5.57
C LEU A 69 11.27 -7.39 6.93
N TRP A 70 10.44 -8.12 7.69
CA TRP A 70 10.08 -7.69 9.03
C TRP A 70 11.26 -7.70 9.99
N ASP A 71 12.13 -8.70 9.94
CA ASP A 71 13.32 -8.78 10.81
C ASP A 71 14.37 -7.70 10.54
N SER A 72 14.36 -7.15 9.33
CA SER A 72 15.22 -6.03 8.94
C SER A 72 14.61 -4.65 9.24
N ALA A 73 13.30 -4.54 9.43
CA ALA A 73 12.60 -3.29 9.76
C ALA A 73 12.68 -2.95 11.26
N GLN A 74 13.39 -1.89 11.63
CA GLN A 74 13.50 -1.46 13.03
C GLN A 74 12.28 -0.67 13.51
N MET A 75 11.62 0.09 12.63
CA MET A 75 10.43 0.87 12.99
C MET A 75 9.22 0.51 12.13
N ILE A 76 9.35 0.62 10.80
CA ILE A 76 8.25 0.47 9.85
C ILE A 76 8.61 -0.52 8.74
N LEU A 77 7.69 -1.43 8.43
CA LEU A 77 7.67 -2.19 7.19
C LEU A 77 6.49 -1.73 6.33
N LEU A 78 6.76 -1.20 5.15
CA LEU A 78 5.75 -0.81 4.17
C LEU A 78 5.72 -1.80 3.00
N LEU A 79 4.61 -2.52 2.87
CA LEU A 79 4.35 -3.40 1.75
C LEU A 79 3.39 -2.72 0.78
N VAL A 80 3.74 -2.69 -0.50
CA VAL A 80 2.91 -2.15 -1.58
C VAL A 80 2.82 -3.18 -2.69
N GLU A 81 1.60 -3.43 -3.17
CA GLU A 81 1.32 -4.43 -4.20
C GLU A 81 0.35 -3.86 -5.24
N PRO A 82 0.30 -4.42 -6.46
CA PRO A 82 -0.73 -4.08 -7.44
C PRO A 82 -2.13 -4.15 -6.81
N GLY A 83 -2.99 -3.20 -7.16
CA GLY A 83 -4.35 -3.09 -6.67
C GLY A 83 -5.29 -4.09 -7.33
N THR A 84 -4.92 -5.37 -7.28
CA THR A 84 -5.62 -6.52 -7.84
C THR A 84 -6.07 -7.47 -6.72
N PRO A 85 -7.01 -8.40 -6.99
CA PRO A 85 -7.38 -9.43 -6.04
C PRO A 85 -6.19 -10.25 -5.51
N ALA A 86 -5.22 -10.58 -6.39
CA ALA A 86 -4.03 -11.34 -6.02
C ALA A 86 -3.10 -10.54 -5.09
N GLY A 87 -2.78 -9.28 -5.44
CA GLY A 87 -1.96 -8.40 -4.60
C GLY A 87 -2.60 -8.14 -3.23
N PHE A 88 -3.92 -7.97 -3.19
CA PHE A 88 -4.66 -7.86 -1.93
C PHE A 88 -4.57 -9.14 -1.07
N SER A 89 -4.68 -10.32 -1.70
CA SER A 89 -4.52 -11.61 -1.00
C SER A 89 -3.12 -11.75 -0.39
N HIS A 90 -2.07 -11.36 -1.11
CA HIS A 90 -0.69 -11.35 -0.60
C HIS A 90 -0.55 -10.43 0.62
N LEU A 91 -1.15 -9.25 0.59
CA LEU A 91 -1.15 -8.34 1.74
C LEU A 91 -1.95 -8.87 2.93
N ASN A 92 -3.06 -9.58 2.70
CA ASN A 92 -3.82 -10.24 3.78
C ASN A 92 -3.08 -11.44 4.39
N GLU A 93 -2.25 -12.14 3.61
CA GLU A 93 -1.32 -13.14 4.14
C GLU A 93 -0.26 -12.48 5.03
N ALA A 94 0.39 -11.44 4.54
CA ALA A 94 1.35 -10.66 5.33
C ALA A 94 0.73 -10.08 6.59
N ARG A 95 -0.52 -9.60 6.52
CA ARG A 95 -1.28 -9.12 7.67
C ARG A 95 -1.34 -10.16 8.77
N ARG A 96 -1.86 -11.36 8.47
CA ARG A 96 -2.01 -12.44 9.45
C ARG A 96 -0.66 -12.84 10.02
N GLN A 97 0.31 -13.11 9.14
CA GLN A 97 1.65 -13.52 9.54
C GLN A 97 2.35 -12.52 10.47
N LEU A 98 2.28 -11.22 10.17
CA LEU A 98 2.98 -10.20 10.95
C LEU A 98 2.26 -9.86 12.26
N LEU A 99 0.93 -9.85 12.27
CA LEU A 99 0.15 -9.68 13.50
C LEU A 99 0.41 -10.83 14.48
N ASP A 100 0.49 -12.07 14.00
CA ASP A 100 0.87 -13.24 14.83
C ASP A 100 2.28 -13.09 15.43
N ARG A 101 3.15 -12.30 14.77
CA ARG A 101 4.49 -11.94 15.25
C ARG A 101 4.54 -10.67 16.10
N GLY A 102 3.38 -10.14 16.51
CA GLY A 102 3.27 -8.95 17.36
C GLY A 102 3.56 -7.64 16.63
N ALA A 103 3.47 -7.61 15.30
CA ALA A 103 3.43 -6.35 14.57
C ALA A 103 2.09 -5.64 14.82
N HIS A 104 2.10 -4.32 14.65
CA HIS A 104 0.89 -3.50 14.68
C HIS A 104 0.66 -2.85 13.32
N ILE A 105 -0.58 -2.50 13.00
CA ILE A 105 -0.91 -1.83 11.73
C ILE A 105 -0.95 -0.32 11.96
N ALA A 106 -0.06 0.42 11.28
CA ALA A 106 -0.09 1.87 11.27
C ALA A 106 -1.04 2.43 10.20
N ALA A 107 -1.11 1.77 9.05
CA ALA A 107 -1.93 2.18 7.93
C ALA A 107 -2.17 1.02 6.93
N PRO A 108 -3.21 1.09 6.09
CA PRO A 108 -4.30 2.06 6.15
C PRO A 108 -5.47 1.56 7.02
N CYS A 109 -5.42 0.34 7.55
CA CYS A 109 -6.56 -0.23 8.28
C CYS A 109 -6.61 0.34 9.71
N PRO A 110 -7.78 0.82 10.18
CA PRO A 110 -7.95 1.31 11.55
C PRO A 110 -8.15 0.19 12.58
N HIS A 111 -8.00 -1.07 12.19
CA HIS A 111 -8.14 -2.24 13.05
C HIS A 111 -7.10 -3.30 12.71
N GLU A 112 -6.86 -4.21 13.65
CA GLU A 112 -5.92 -5.33 13.51
C GLU A 112 -6.63 -6.69 13.35
N ALA A 113 -7.95 -6.77 13.53
CA ALA A 113 -8.71 -8.00 13.23
C ALA A 113 -8.63 -8.41 11.75
N ASP A 114 -8.95 -9.67 11.44
CA ASP A 114 -9.01 -10.17 10.06
C ASP A 114 -9.82 -9.25 9.13
N CYS A 115 -9.35 -9.11 7.89
CA CYS A 115 -10.04 -8.26 6.92
C CYS A 115 -11.36 -8.94 6.50
N PRO A 116 -12.53 -8.29 6.66
CA PRO A 116 -13.79 -8.88 6.24
C PRO A 116 -14.00 -8.83 4.71
N LYS A 117 -13.10 -8.17 3.95
CA LYS A 117 -13.15 -8.14 2.49
C LYS A 117 -12.63 -9.44 1.88
N SER A 118 -13.32 -9.93 0.85
CA SER A 118 -12.94 -11.11 0.06
C SER A 118 -12.14 -10.73 -1.21
N SER A 119 -11.79 -11.73 -2.02
CA SER A 119 -11.12 -11.55 -3.31
C SER A 119 -11.96 -10.77 -4.34
N ASP A 120 -13.29 -10.87 -4.26
CA ASP A 120 -14.20 -10.24 -5.22
C ASP A 120 -14.40 -8.74 -4.93
N ASP A 121 -14.04 -8.30 -3.73
CA ASP A 121 -14.27 -6.94 -3.25
C ASP A 121 -13.11 -6.46 -2.36
N TRP A 122 -11.97 -6.13 -2.97
CA TRP A 122 -10.74 -5.83 -2.25
C TRP A 122 -10.55 -4.34 -1.93
N CYS A 123 -9.77 -4.04 -0.89
CA CYS A 123 -9.33 -2.67 -0.61
C CYS A 123 -8.15 -2.30 -1.51
N HIS A 124 -8.25 -1.16 -2.19
CA HIS A 124 -7.20 -0.58 -3.02
C HIS A 124 -7.34 0.94 -3.08
N PHE A 125 -6.29 1.57 -3.55
CA PHE A 125 -6.19 2.99 -3.89
C PHE A 125 -5.99 3.12 -5.40
N ALA A 126 -6.13 4.34 -5.91
CA ALA A 126 -5.81 4.65 -7.30
C ALA A 126 -4.97 5.92 -7.36
N CYS A 127 -3.89 5.89 -8.13
CA CYS A 127 -3.08 7.06 -8.44
C CYS A 127 -3.14 7.33 -9.94
N ARG A 128 -3.42 8.57 -10.32
CA ARG A 128 -3.40 8.97 -11.73
C ARG A 128 -1.97 9.22 -12.19
N VAL A 129 -1.52 8.44 -13.17
CA VAL A 129 -0.19 8.59 -13.79
C VAL A 129 -0.32 9.01 -15.26
N ALA A 130 0.61 9.84 -15.72
CA ALA A 130 0.58 10.35 -17.09
C ALA A 130 1.04 9.28 -18.10
N ARG A 131 0.32 9.17 -19.23
CA ARG A 131 0.74 8.35 -20.36
C ARG A 131 1.53 9.20 -21.35
N THR A 132 2.77 8.81 -21.60
CA THR A 132 3.55 9.35 -22.71
C THR A 132 2.93 8.92 -24.05
N ARG A 133 3.30 9.59 -25.15
CA ARG A 133 2.87 9.16 -26.50
C ARG A 133 3.24 7.70 -26.79
N LEU A 134 4.43 7.28 -26.35
CA LEU A 134 4.89 5.91 -26.47
C LEU A 134 4.02 4.93 -25.68
N HIS A 135 3.66 5.26 -24.43
CA HIS A 135 2.76 4.43 -23.62
C HIS A 135 1.38 4.29 -24.27
N LYS A 136 0.83 5.35 -24.87
CA LYS A 136 -0.44 5.27 -25.61
C LYS A 136 -0.36 4.29 -26.77
N GLN A 137 0.70 4.37 -27.57
CA GLN A 137 0.91 3.48 -28.72
C GLN A 137 1.09 2.02 -28.29
N LEU A 138 1.94 1.76 -27.28
CA LEU A 138 2.23 0.40 -26.83
C LEU A 138 1.07 -0.26 -26.11
N LYS A 139 0.33 0.49 -25.28
CA LYS A 139 -0.79 -0.04 -24.47
C LYS A 139 -2.16 0.10 -25.15
N GLY A 140 -2.23 0.61 -26.38
CA GLY A 140 -3.49 0.88 -27.08
C GLY A 140 -4.40 1.88 -26.35
N GLY A 141 -3.83 2.78 -25.56
CA GLY A 141 -4.57 3.71 -24.70
C GLY A 141 -4.80 5.06 -25.34
N GLU A 142 -6.05 5.53 -25.41
CA GLU A 142 -6.38 6.84 -25.98
C GLU A 142 -6.17 8.00 -24.98
N ALA A 143 -6.55 7.77 -23.71
CA ALA A 143 -6.44 8.77 -22.66
C ALA A 143 -4.98 9.16 -22.36
N PRO A 144 -4.68 10.44 -22.06
CA PRO A 144 -3.35 10.90 -21.66
C PRO A 144 -2.92 10.47 -20.25
N TYR A 145 -3.70 9.62 -19.59
CA TYR A 145 -3.44 9.12 -18.25
C TYR A 145 -3.91 7.67 -18.10
N GLU A 146 -3.45 7.04 -17.03
CA GLU A 146 -4.04 5.82 -16.46
C GLU A 146 -4.19 5.98 -14.95
N ASP A 147 -5.22 5.37 -14.40
CA ASP A 147 -5.42 5.29 -12.96
C ASP A 147 -4.83 3.95 -12.50
N GLU A 148 -3.59 3.99 -12.01
CA GLU A 148 -2.87 2.83 -11.50
C GLU A 148 -3.42 2.48 -10.12
N LYS A 149 -3.91 1.25 -9.98
CA LYS A 149 -4.44 0.76 -8.72
C LYS A 149 -3.33 0.10 -7.92
N PHE A 150 -3.27 0.39 -6.63
CA PHE A 150 -2.33 -0.24 -5.70
C PHE A 150 -3.00 -0.52 -4.36
N SER A 151 -2.45 -1.48 -3.62
CA SER A 151 -2.84 -1.78 -2.25
C SER A 151 -1.59 -1.67 -1.39
N TYR A 152 -1.72 -1.28 -0.13
CA TYR A 152 -0.57 -1.24 0.77
C TYR A 152 -0.97 -1.58 2.21
N LEU A 153 0.02 -2.00 3.00
CA LEU A 153 -0.03 -2.13 4.45
C LEU A 153 1.28 -1.63 5.05
N ALA A 154 1.17 -0.81 6.09
CA ALA A 154 2.29 -0.34 6.89
C ALA A 154 2.22 -0.98 8.28
N PHE A 155 3.25 -1.73 8.64
CA PHE A 155 3.41 -2.38 9.94
C PHE A 155 4.42 -1.63 10.80
N VAL A 156 4.16 -1.55 12.10
CA VAL A 156 5.01 -0.88 13.09
C VAL A 156 5.27 -1.77 14.31
N ARG A 157 6.42 -1.55 14.96
CA ARG A 157 6.82 -2.31 16.16
C ARG A 157 5.99 -2.00 17.40
N VAL A 158 5.50 -0.78 17.51
CA VAL A 158 4.76 -0.27 18.66
C VAL A 158 3.38 0.14 18.17
N ALA A 159 2.35 -0.22 18.93
CA ALA A 159 0.97 0.11 18.62
C ALA A 159 0.83 1.61 18.32
N SER A 160 0.26 1.92 17.15
CA SER A 160 -0.06 3.26 16.70
C SER A 160 -1.56 3.32 16.46
N SER A 161 -2.29 4.20 17.13
CA SER A 161 -3.72 4.35 16.89
C SER A 161 -3.95 5.06 15.56
N CYS A 162 -4.42 4.32 14.55
CA CYS A 162 -5.02 4.93 13.36
C CYS A 162 -6.46 5.32 13.75
N GLY A 163 -6.69 6.62 13.94
CA GLY A 163 -7.99 7.15 14.35
C GLY A 163 -9.04 7.07 13.24
N GLY A 164 -10.29 7.39 13.61
CA GLY A 164 -11.35 7.65 12.66
C GLY A 164 -11.88 6.44 11.87
N MET A 165 -12.48 6.74 10.72
CA MET A 165 -13.10 5.78 9.82
C MET A 165 -12.52 5.97 8.42
N ARG A 166 -11.87 4.93 7.87
CA ARG A 166 -11.33 4.98 6.51
C ARG A 166 -12.43 4.78 5.48
N VAL A 167 -12.59 5.71 4.55
CA VAL A 167 -13.51 5.58 3.41
C VAL A 167 -13.02 4.50 2.45
N LEU A 168 -13.88 3.52 2.13
CA LEU A 168 -13.50 2.37 1.30
C LEU A 168 -13.90 2.53 -0.16
N ARG A 169 -14.93 3.33 -0.44
CA ARG A 169 -15.51 3.49 -1.78
C ARG A 169 -15.89 4.95 -1.99
N HIS A 170 -16.07 5.32 -3.26
CA HIS A 170 -16.55 6.65 -3.62
C HIS A 170 -17.88 6.96 -2.90
N PRO A 171 -18.01 8.14 -2.26
CA PRO A 171 -19.23 8.51 -1.57
C PRO A 171 -20.43 8.53 -2.52
N GLN A 172 -21.53 7.87 -2.13
CA GLN A 172 -22.78 7.95 -2.88
C GLN A 172 -23.55 9.20 -2.47
N VAL A 173 -23.28 10.32 -3.15
CA VAL A 173 -23.93 11.60 -2.88
C VAL A 173 -25.34 11.62 -3.46
N ARG A 174 -26.35 11.83 -2.62
CA ARG A 174 -27.78 11.91 -2.99
C ARG A 174 -28.38 13.23 -2.51
N GLY A 175 -29.64 13.48 -2.88
CA GLY A 175 -30.41 14.62 -2.39
C GLY A 175 -30.49 14.63 -0.86
N GLY A 176 -29.77 15.56 -0.21
CA GLY A 176 -29.83 15.78 1.24
C GLY A 176 -29.04 14.81 2.13
N HIS A 177 -28.40 13.78 1.56
CA HIS A 177 -27.58 12.83 2.31
C HIS A 177 -26.46 12.21 1.45
N VAL A 178 -25.47 11.62 2.10
CA VAL A 178 -24.37 10.86 1.49
C VAL A 178 -24.26 9.52 2.21
N MET A 179 -24.14 8.44 1.44
CA MET A 179 -23.88 7.09 1.95
C MET A 179 -22.41 6.75 1.71
N LEU A 180 -21.77 6.12 2.68
CA LEU A 180 -20.37 5.72 2.62
C LEU A 180 -20.23 4.31 3.19
N GLU A 181 -19.36 3.52 2.56
CA GLU A 181 -18.81 2.32 3.19
C GLU A 181 -17.47 2.68 3.82
N VAL A 182 -17.32 2.43 5.12
CA VAL A 182 -16.13 2.81 5.88
C VAL A 182 -15.59 1.63 6.68
N CYS A 183 -14.27 1.58 6.85
CA CYS A 183 -13.60 0.68 7.77
C CYS A 183 -13.33 1.41 9.08
N THR A 184 -13.59 0.75 10.20
CA THR A 184 -13.48 1.30 11.57
C THR A 184 -12.71 0.33 12.46
N ALA A 185 -12.40 0.73 13.69
CA ALA A 185 -11.81 -0.15 14.69
C ALA A 185 -12.60 -1.46 14.91
N ASP A 186 -13.93 -1.43 14.72
CA ASP A 186 -14.82 -2.60 14.87
C ASP A 186 -15.13 -3.31 13.54
N GLY A 187 -14.41 -2.98 12.46
CA GLY A 187 -14.65 -3.53 11.12
C GLY A 187 -15.43 -2.60 10.19
N ILE A 188 -15.98 -3.17 9.10
CA ILE A 188 -16.62 -2.42 8.00
C ILE A 188 -18.08 -2.12 8.30
N LYS A 189 -18.50 -0.87 8.08
CA LYS A 189 -19.86 -0.38 8.31
C LYS A 189 -20.31 0.51 7.16
N GLU A 190 -21.61 0.51 6.87
CA GLU A 190 -22.23 1.54 6.06
C GLU A 190 -22.72 2.70 6.95
N ILE A 191 -22.39 3.93 6.58
CA ILE A 191 -22.83 5.12 7.31
C ILE A 191 -23.60 6.07 6.39
N LYS A 192 -24.57 6.78 6.99
CA LYS A 192 -25.38 7.82 6.32
C LYS A 192 -25.16 9.14 7.02
N LEU A 193 -24.70 10.14 6.27
CA LEU A 193 -24.58 11.52 6.75
C LEU A 193 -25.55 12.42 5.99
N THR A 194 -26.18 13.34 6.68
CA THR A 194 -27.20 14.26 6.17
C THR A 194 -26.75 15.71 6.36
N LYS A 195 -27.49 16.67 5.79
CA LYS A 195 -27.21 18.10 6.01
C LYS A 195 -27.17 18.50 7.51
N LYS A 196 -27.85 17.75 8.39
CA LYS A 196 -27.85 18.01 9.84
C LYS A 196 -26.50 17.70 10.50
N ASP A 197 -25.70 16.83 9.88
CA ASP A 197 -24.35 16.44 10.35
C ASP A 197 -23.26 17.48 10.01
N GLY A 198 -23.67 18.65 9.49
CA GLY A 198 -22.81 19.83 9.37
C GLY A 198 -21.52 19.61 8.58
N GLU A 199 -20.38 19.91 9.20
CA GLU A 199 -19.06 19.77 8.57
C GLU A 199 -18.72 18.33 8.18
N ARG A 200 -19.19 17.34 8.95
CA ARG A 200 -18.96 15.92 8.66
C ARG A 200 -19.61 15.52 7.35
N TYR A 201 -20.84 16.01 7.09
CA TYR A 201 -21.51 15.86 5.80
C TYR A 201 -20.77 16.56 4.66
N LYS A 202 -20.25 17.78 4.88
CA LYS A 202 -19.50 18.51 3.85
C LYS A 202 -18.19 17.80 3.48
N LYS A 203 -17.45 17.26 4.46
CA LYS A 203 -16.26 16.43 4.25
C LYS A 203 -16.59 15.15 3.52
N ALA A 204 -17.58 14.40 4.00
CA ALA A 204 -18.04 13.14 3.41
C ALA A 204 -18.43 13.26 1.93
N ARG A 205 -19.00 14.40 1.51
CA ARG A 205 -19.34 14.64 0.10
C ARG A 205 -18.14 14.78 -0.84
N LYS A 206 -16.98 15.14 -0.29
CA LYS A 206 -15.73 15.38 -1.03
C LYS A 206 -14.69 14.31 -0.75
N ALA A 207 -15.02 13.33 0.08
CA ALA A 207 -14.08 12.29 0.49
C ALA A 207 -13.75 11.38 -0.69
N GLU A 208 -12.51 10.94 -0.74
CA GLU A 208 -12.00 9.97 -1.71
C GLU A 208 -11.73 8.62 -1.02
N THR A 209 -11.55 7.58 -1.82
CA THR A 209 -11.16 6.26 -1.29
C THR A 209 -9.83 6.38 -0.54
N GLY A 210 -9.82 5.98 0.73
CA GLY A 210 -8.65 6.07 1.59
C GLY A 210 -8.69 7.22 2.60
N ASP A 211 -9.56 8.21 2.41
CA ASP A 211 -9.66 9.35 3.33
C ASP A 211 -10.13 8.92 4.72
N GLU A 212 -9.66 9.63 5.73
CA GLU A 212 -10.12 9.48 7.12
C GLU A 212 -11.31 10.41 7.39
N LEU A 213 -12.39 9.85 7.94
CA LEU A 213 -13.51 10.59 8.51
C LEU A 213 -13.53 10.43 10.03
N VAL A 214 -13.49 11.56 10.73
CA VAL A 214 -13.70 11.66 12.18
C VAL A 214 -15.16 11.99 12.47
#